data_AF-A0A0G0K120-F1
#
_entry.id   AF-A0A0G0K120-F1
#
_cell.length_a   1.000
_cell.length_b   1.000
_cell.length_c   1.000
_cell.angle_alpha   90.00
_cell.angle_beta   90.00
_cell.angle_gamma   90.00
#
_symmetry.space_group_name_H-M   'P 1'
#
loop_
_entity.id
_entity.type
_entity.pdbx_description
1 polymer ?
#
loop_
_entity_poly.entity_id
_entity_poly.type
_entity_poly.pdbx_seq_one_letter_code
_entity_poly.pdbx_strand_id
1 'polypeptide(L)'
;MLRFGTGGIPLTVKDRNAIAGIRRIRELGLAAMELEFVYQIFLDKEKAEEVRKVAEELDVALSVHGSYYVNAEMACEYYKGRTGSKNW
;
A
#
# COMPACT_ATOMS: atom_id res chain seq x y z
N MET A 1 -3.92 7.13 -20.38
CA MET A 1 -5.29 7.36 -19.87
C MET A 1 -5.19 7.88 -18.45
N LEU A 2 -5.98 8.90 -18.08
CA LEU A 2 -5.96 9.50 -16.75
C LEU A 2 -6.87 8.69 -15.80
N ARG A 3 -6.41 8.40 -14.58
CA ARG A 3 -7.18 7.68 -13.55
C ARG A 3 -7.39 8.58 -12.34
N PHE A 4 -8.60 8.54 -11.78
CA PHE A 4 -8.99 9.30 -10.59
C PHE A 4 -9.32 8.35 -9.45
N GLY A 5 -8.97 8.74 -8.22
CA GLY A 5 -9.02 7.88 -7.06
C GLY A 5 -8.96 8.62 -5.74
N THR A 6 -9.08 7.88 -4.64
CA THR A 6 -8.99 8.42 -3.28
C THR A 6 -7.62 8.14 -2.64
N GLY A 7 -7.20 9.04 -1.75
CA GLY A 7 -6.18 8.75 -0.74
C GLY A 7 -6.78 7.89 0.36
N GLY A 8 -6.39 6.63 0.46
CA GLY A 8 -6.94 5.70 1.44
C GLY A 8 -8.30 5.08 1.08
N ILE A 9 -8.84 4.31 2.03
CA ILE A 9 -10.13 3.59 1.89
C ILE A 9 -11.30 4.59 2.01
N PRO A 10 -12.22 4.67 1.03
CA PRO A 10 -13.36 5.57 1.06
C PRO A 10 -14.18 5.47 2.35
N LEU A 11 -14.63 6.62 2.88
CA LEU A 11 -15.38 6.69 4.15
C LEU A 11 -16.71 5.92 4.14
N THR A 12 -17.27 5.68 2.96
CA THR A 12 -18.53 4.95 2.78
C THR A 12 -18.39 3.43 2.98
N VAL A 13 -17.16 2.91 3.10
CA VAL A 13 -16.91 1.48 3.33
C VAL A 13 -17.19 1.14 4.80
N LYS A 14 -18.07 0.16 5.03
CA LYS A 14 -18.41 -0.33 6.39
C LYS A 14 -17.24 -1.10 7.01
N ASP A 15 -16.78 -2.15 6.32
CA ASP A 15 -15.64 -2.97 6.75
C ASP A 15 -14.36 -2.40 6.15
N ARG A 16 -13.66 -1.55 6.91
CA ARG A 16 -12.48 -0.80 6.44
C ARG A 16 -11.27 -1.71 6.15
N ASN A 17 -11.28 -2.36 4.99
CA ASN A 17 -10.16 -3.13 4.46
C ASN A 17 -9.90 -2.79 2.98
N ALA A 18 -8.70 -3.12 2.48
CA ALA A 18 -8.27 -2.76 1.12
C ALA A 18 -9.18 -3.33 0.03
N ILE A 19 -9.62 -4.58 0.15
CA ILE A 19 -10.49 -5.25 -0.84
C ILE A 19 -11.85 -4.54 -0.93
N ALA A 20 -12.47 -4.26 0.22
CA ALA A 20 -13.72 -3.52 0.28
C ALA A 20 -13.56 -2.09 -0.26
N GLY A 21 -12.42 -1.45 0.00
CA GLY A 21 -12.04 -0.17 -0.60
C GLY A 21 -12.03 -0.20 -2.13
N ILE A 22 -11.33 -1.17 -2.72
CA ILE A 22 -11.23 -1.33 -4.18
C ILE A 22 -12.60 -1.54 -4.82
N ARG A 23 -13.43 -2.41 -4.23
CA ARG A 23 -14.81 -2.63 -4.70
C ARG A 23 -15.60 -1.32 -4.67
N ARG A 24 -15.49 -0.58 -3.57
CA ARG A 24 -16.17 0.70 -3.41
C ARG A 24 -15.70 1.77 -4.39
N ILE A 25 -14.40 1.82 -4.71
CA ILE A 25 -13.85 2.72 -5.74
C ILE A 25 -14.53 2.48 -7.08
N ARG A 26 -14.71 1.21 -7.46
CA ARG A 26 -15.37 0.89 -8.71
C ARG A 26 -16.86 1.23 -8.70
N GLU A 27 -17.56 0.99 -7.60
CA GLU A 27 -18.96 1.41 -7.40
C GLU A 27 -19.14 2.93 -7.50
N LEU A 28 -18.13 3.71 -7.08
CA LEU A 28 -18.12 5.17 -7.16
C LEU A 28 -17.74 5.71 -8.55
N GLY A 29 -17.46 4.84 -9.52
CA GLY A 29 -17.03 5.23 -10.88
C GLY A 29 -15.59 5.73 -10.96
N LEU A 30 -14.78 5.47 -9.93
CA LEU A 30 -13.36 5.81 -9.88
C LEU A 30 -12.51 4.63 -10.40
N ALA A 31 -11.21 4.89 -10.58
CA ALA A 31 -10.27 3.94 -11.21
C ALA A 31 -8.90 3.85 -10.51
N ALA A 32 -8.72 4.53 -9.36
CA ALA A 32 -7.49 4.44 -8.58
C ALA A 32 -7.76 4.50 -7.07
N MET A 33 -6.82 4.00 -6.27
CA MET A 33 -6.83 4.11 -4.81
C MET A 33 -5.40 4.09 -4.27
N GLU A 34 -5.08 4.96 -3.32
CA GLU A 34 -3.83 4.89 -2.58
C GLU A 34 -4.00 4.09 -1.29
N LEU A 35 -3.07 3.18 -1.02
CA LEU A 35 -2.97 2.46 0.25
C LEU A 35 -2.08 3.25 1.22
N GLU A 36 -2.66 3.65 2.35
CA GLU A 36 -1.99 4.48 3.35
C GLU A 36 -1.28 3.63 4.41
N PHE A 37 -0.03 3.23 4.17
CA PHE A 37 0.79 2.50 5.18
C PHE A 37 1.42 3.41 6.23
N VAL A 38 0.81 4.59 6.45
CA VAL A 38 1.30 5.71 7.24
C VAL A 38 1.90 5.27 8.57
N TYR A 39 1.12 4.55 9.39
CA TYR A 39 1.56 4.05 10.70
C TYR A 39 1.84 2.55 10.74
N GLN A 40 1.33 1.77 9.79
CA GLN A 40 1.52 0.32 9.78
C GLN A 40 1.34 -0.27 8.39
N ILE A 41 2.14 -1.29 8.09
CA ILE A 41 1.92 -2.17 6.93
C ILE A 41 0.98 -3.27 7.41
N PHE A 42 -0.28 -3.19 6.98
CA PHE A 42 -1.34 -4.12 7.38
C PHE A 42 -1.54 -5.30 6.40
N LEU A 43 -0.76 -5.36 5.32
CA LEU A 43 -0.80 -6.43 4.33
C LEU A 43 0.39 -7.37 4.53
N ASP A 44 0.09 -8.64 4.78
CA ASP A 44 1.04 -9.73 4.56
C ASP A 44 1.05 -10.13 3.06
N LYS A 45 1.89 -11.10 2.71
CA LYS A 45 2.11 -11.50 1.32
C LYS A 45 0.85 -12.11 0.71
N GLU A 46 0.15 -12.94 1.46
CA GLU A 46 -1.07 -13.64 1.05
C GLU A 46 -2.19 -12.63 0.79
N LYS A 47 -2.40 -11.69 1.72
CA LYS A 47 -3.36 -10.59 1.60
C LYS A 47 -3.03 -9.65 0.46
N ALA A 48 -1.75 -9.35 0.24
CA ALA A 48 -1.30 -8.52 -0.86
C ALA A 48 -1.64 -9.15 -2.23
N GLU A 49 -1.49 -10.47 -2.36
CA GLU A 49 -1.85 -11.17 -3.59
C GLU A 49 -3.37 -11.17 -3.83
N GLU A 50 -4.18 -11.33 -2.77
CA GLU A 50 -5.64 -11.18 -2.87
C GLU A 50 -6.04 -9.76 -3.30
N VAL A 51 -5.42 -8.74 -2.70
CA VAL A 51 -5.64 -7.33 -3.04
C VAL A 51 -5.27 -7.06 -4.49
N ARG A 52 -4.13 -7.59 -4.96
CA ARG A 52 -3.69 -7.49 -6.36
C ARG A 52 -4.72 -8.09 -7.31
N LYS A 53 -5.17 -9.32 -7.06
CA LYS A 53 -6.17 -9.99 -7.90
C LYS A 53 -7.44 -9.16 -8.05
N VAL A 54 -7.99 -8.66 -6.94
CA VAL A 54 -9.22 -7.85 -6.98
C VAL A 54 -9.00 -6.51 -7.69
N ALA A 55 -7.84 -5.88 -7.54
CA ALA A 55 -7.49 -4.66 -8.25
C ALA A 55 -7.39 -4.88 -9.77
N GLU A 56 -6.77 -5.97 -10.20
CA GLU A 56 -6.65 -6.36 -11.60
C GLU A 56 -8.03 -6.70 -12.20
N GLU A 57 -8.86 -7.47 -11.49
CA GLU A 57 -10.21 -7.83 -11.91
C GLU A 57 -11.12 -6.60 -12.11
N LEU A 58 -10.92 -5.54 -11.31
CA LEU A 58 -11.75 -4.34 -11.35
C LEU A 58 -11.11 -3.16 -12.12
N ASP A 59 -9.93 -3.35 -12.72
CA ASP A 59 -9.10 -2.31 -13.37
C ASP A 59 -8.94 -1.06 -12.48
N VAL A 60 -8.58 -1.28 -11.22
CA VAL A 60 -8.28 -0.21 -10.25
C VAL A 60 -6.77 -0.12 -10.05
N ALA A 61 -6.18 1.01 -10.40
CA ALA A 61 -4.78 1.26 -10.14
C ALA A 61 -4.52 1.51 -8.64
N LEU A 62 -3.51 0.84 -8.08
CA LEU A 62 -3.10 1.02 -6.69
C LEU A 62 -1.78 1.77 -6.60
N SER A 63 -1.72 2.74 -5.70
CA SER A 63 -0.47 3.34 -5.21
C SER A 63 -0.30 3.08 -3.72
N VAL A 64 0.89 3.34 -3.19
CA VAL A 64 1.17 3.20 -1.76
C VAL A 64 1.79 4.47 -1.23
N HIS A 65 1.29 4.93 -0.09
CA HIS A 65 1.95 5.94 0.72
C HIS A 65 2.90 5.25 1.71
N GLY A 66 4.17 5.64 1.68
CA GLY A 66 5.19 5.08 2.57
C GLY A 66 4.90 5.39 4.04
N SER A 67 5.38 4.53 4.93
CA SER A 67 5.23 4.78 6.37
C SER A 67 6.06 5.99 6.82
N TYR A 68 5.51 6.78 7.74
CA TYR A 68 6.25 7.85 8.42
C TYR A 68 7.50 7.35 9.16
N TYR A 69 7.58 6.05 9.46
CA TYR A 69 8.72 5.45 10.15
C TYR A 69 9.91 5.15 9.23
N VAL A 70 9.76 5.30 7.91
CA VAL A 70 10.85 5.10 6.95
C VAL A 70 11.56 6.42 6.69
N ASN A 71 12.76 6.59 7.27
CA ASN A 71 13.67 7.66 6.86
C ASN A 71 14.58 7.17 5.72
N ALA A 72 14.35 7.68 4.51
CA ALA A 72 15.15 7.33 3.32
C ALA A 72 16.60 7.86 3.36
N GLU A 73 16.92 8.83 4.23
CA GLU A 73 18.28 9.36 4.43
C GLU A 73 19.16 8.41 5.26
N MET A 74 18.56 7.44 5.95
CA MET A 74 19.26 6.54 6.89
C MET A 74 20.22 5.54 6.20
N ALA A 75 20.26 5.52 4.86
CA ALA A 75 21.08 4.59 4.09
C ALA A 75 22.58 4.95 4.10
N CYS A 76 22.99 6.19 4.43
CA CYS A 76 24.37 6.63 4.17
C CYS A 76 25.36 6.49 5.35
N GLU A 77 24.90 6.35 6.60
CA GLU A 77 25.80 6.15 7.76
C GLU A 77 25.83 4.71 8.29
N TYR A 78 24.74 3.95 8.16
CA TYR A 78 24.64 2.65 8.84
C TYR A 78 25.49 1.53 8.21
N TYR A 79 25.90 1.67 6.94
CA TYR A 79 26.74 0.69 6.24
C TYR A 79 28.26 0.88 6.43
N LYS A 80 28.72 2.00 7.00
CA LYS A 80 30.16 2.27 7.18
C LYS A 80 30.76 1.69 8.47
N GLY A 81 29.98 0.99 9.30
CA GLY A 81 30.41 0.58 10.66
C GLY A 81 30.31 -0.91 11.03
N ARG A 82 29.89 -1.81 10.15
CA ARG A 82 29.78 -3.26 10.48
C ARG A 82 30.58 -4.17 9.54
N THR A 83 31.88 -3.95 9.43
CA THR A 83 32.83 -5.04 9.21
C THR A 83 33.11 -5.72 10.54
N GLY A 84 32.15 -6.50 11.02
CA GLY A 84 32.25 -7.26 12.25
C GLY A 84 31.48 -8.55 12.08
N SER A 85 32.21 -9.60 11.67
CA SER A 85 31.85 -11.02 11.66
C SER A 85 30.59 -11.35 12.48
N LYS A 86 29.54 -11.83 11.80
CA LYS A 86 28.70 -12.91 12.30
C LYS A 86 28.32 -13.82 11.14
N ASN A 87 28.85 -15.04 11.23
CA ASN A 87 28.53 -16.17 10.37
C ASN A 87 27.02 -16.42 10.42
N TRP A 88 26.41 -16.51 9.24
CA TRP A 88 25.17 -17.25 9.02
C TRP A 88 25.48 -18.76 9.04
#